data_AF-A0A7Y9BMQ5-F1
#
_entry.id   AF-A0A7Y9BMQ5-F1
#
_cell.length_a   1.000
_cell.length_b   1.000
_cell.length_c   1.000
_cell.angle_alpha   90.00
_cell.angle_beta   90.00
_cell.angle_gamma   90.00
#
_symmetry.space_group_name_H-M   'P 1'
#
loop_
_entity.id
_entity.type
_entity.pdbx_description
1 polymer ?
#
loop_
_entity_poly.entity_id
_entity_poly.type
_entity_poly.pdbx_seq_one_letter_code
_entity_poly.pdbx_strand_id
1 'polypeptide(L)'
;MTTALKPELRATPPSRHRRPTFDKKSLPARYSGQMLYFMGAALIAGAVVHYPINPSLYAIICVVGAFVFLLGTIVNEFVLSDERPALGQAVSLVAFSLLLSFGVGLVGGGIQHFEQFPERSAWMTPIGLLMSYVAFVAKDSKGRWRHLVSPFAAVVVVIAALTWLGMTALAGTISSDGHSHDHGSTTQTPAESDQAPAEQGQPTRAPAGQNNPPKAPAGQNNPPKAPAAPEGGGHSSHSH
;
A
#
# COMPACT_ATOMS: atom_id res chain seq x y z
N MET A 1 -91.58 0.97 2.35
CA MET A 1 -90.77 0.62 1.17
C MET A 1 -89.37 1.16 1.42
N THR A 2 -88.44 0.31 1.84
CA THR A 2 -87.08 0.71 2.22
C THR A 2 -86.15 -0.42 1.82
N THR A 3 -85.49 -0.28 0.67
CA THR A 3 -84.54 -1.27 0.14
C THR A 3 -83.14 -0.90 0.62
N ALA A 4 -82.59 -1.71 1.52
CA ALA A 4 -81.23 -1.59 2.02
C ALA A 4 -80.22 -2.04 0.95
N LEU A 5 -79.29 -1.15 0.59
CA LEU A 5 -78.15 -1.48 -0.28
C LEU A 5 -76.99 -1.99 0.58
N LYS A 6 -76.54 -3.19 0.24
CA LYS A 6 -75.44 -3.95 0.87
C LYS A 6 -74.09 -3.35 0.45
N PRO A 7 -73.14 -3.08 1.37
CA PRO A 7 -71.82 -2.61 0.98
C PRO A 7 -70.96 -3.80 0.51
N GLU A 8 -70.47 -3.72 -0.73
CA GLU A 8 -69.45 -4.60 -1.29
C GLU A 8 -68.13 -4.45 -0.52
N LEU A 9 -67.74 -5.49 0.22
CA LEU A 9 -66.44 -5.58 0.87
C LEU A 9 -65.36 -5.74 -0.23
N ARG A 10 -64.62 -4.66 -0.49
CA ARG A 10 -63.48 -4.67 -1.40
C ARG A 10 -62.37 -5.55 -0.81
N ALA A 11 -62.28 -6.80 -1.27
CA ALA A 11 -61.21 -7.70 -0.88
C ALA A 11 -59.87 -7.15 -1.37
N THR A 12 -59.05 -6.64 -0.45
CA THR A 12 -57.64 -6.34 -0.70
C THR A 12 -56.92 -7.62 -1.09
N PRO A 13 -56.15 -7.65 -2.20
CA PRO A 13 -55.35 -8.82 -2.54
C PRO A 13 -54.30 -9.06 -1.44
N PRO A 14 -53.99 -10.31 -1.09
CA PRO A 14 -52.99 -10.60 -0.09
C PRO A 14 -51.65 -10.02 -0.55
N SER A 15 -51.07 -9.14 0.27
CA SER A 15 -49.71 -8.67 0.11
C SER A 15 -48.79 -9.90 0.08
N ARG A 16 -48.28 -10.26 -1.10
CA ARG A 16 -47.20 -11.23 -1.23
C ARG A 16 -46.03 -10.71 -0.41
N HIS A 17 -45.87 -11.21 0.81
CA HIS A 17 -44.61 -11.11 1.53
C HIS A 17 -43.56 -11.78 0.65
N ARG A 18 -42.83 -10.93 -0.09
CA ARG A 18 -41.63 -11.32 -0.81
C ARG A 18 -40.66 -11.78 0.25
N ARG A 19 -40.56 -13.10 0.47
CA ARG A 19 -39.50 -13.68 1.30
C ARG A 19 -38.17 -13.08 0.80
N PRO A 20 -37.29 -12.60 1.68
CA PRO A 20 -35.94 -12.25 1.26
C PRO A 20 -35.35 -13.52 0.68
N THR A 21 -35.09 -13.51 -0.63
CA THR A 21 -34.33 -14.56 -1.28
C THR A 21 -32.95 -14.48 -0.66
N PHE A 22 -32.65 -15.36 0.28
CA PHE A 22 -31.30 -15.52 0.79
C PHE A 22 -30.40 -15.78 -0.42
N ASP A 23 -29.53 -14.82 -0.69
CA ASP A 23 -28.51 -14.94 -1.70
C ASP A 23 -27.72 -16.24 -1.44
N LYS A 24 -27.72 -17.15 -2.41
CA LYS A 24 -27.31 -18.55 -2.25
C LYS A 24 -25.80 -18.72 -2.07
N LYS A 25 -25.05 -17.62 -2.04
CA LYS A 25 -23.60 -17.61 -1.95
C LYS A 25 -23.15 -17.76 -0.51
N SER A 26 -22.32 -18.77 -0.26
CA SER A 26 -21.88 -19.10 1.10
C SER A 26 -21.15 -17.91 1.74
N LEU A 27 -21.47 -17.62 3.00
CA LEU A 27 -20.79 -16.60 3.81
C LEU A 27 -19.25 -16.63 3.67
N PRO A 28 -18.57 -17.80 3.73
CA PRO A 28 -17.11 -17.85 3.55
C PRO A 28 -16.65 -17.38 2.16
N ALA A 29 -17.39 -17.65 1.09
CA ALA A 29 -17.03 -17.15 -0.24
C ALA A 29 -17.09 -15.62 -0.31
N ARG A 30 -18.13 -15.03 0.29
CA ARG A 30 -18.31 -13.56 0.37
C ARG A 30 -17.20 -12.91 1.18
N TYR A 31 -16.88 -13.49 2.33
CA TYR A 31 -15.77 -13.05 3.15
C TYR A 31 -14.45 -13.11 2.39
N SER A 32 -14.12 -14.24 1.77
CA SER A 32 -12.87 -14.42 1.03
C SER A 32 -12.73 -13.47 -0.15
N GLY A 33 -13.81 -13.21 -0.91
CA GLY A 33 -13.81 -12.23 -1.99
C GLY A 33 -13.49 -10.82 -1.49
N GLN A 34 -14.12 -10.41 -0.39
CA GLN A 34 -13.85 -9.11 0.23
C GLN A 34 -12.45 -9.02 0.83
N MET A 35 -11.97 -10.11 1.44
CA MET A 35 -10.61 -10.16 1.99
C MET A 35 -9.56 -10.00 0.89
N LEU A 36 -9.70 -10.70 -0.24
CA LEU A 36 -8.81 -10.53 -1.39
C LEU A 36 -8.87 -9.10 -1.95
N TYR A 37 -10.07 -8.53 -2.05
CA TYR A 37 -10.26 -7.16 -2.50
C TYR A 37 -9.53 -6.15 -1.60
N PHE A 38 -9.79 -6.19 -0.29
CA PHE A 38 -9.19 -5.24 0.66
C PHE A 38 -7.69 -5.51 0.87
N MET A 39 -7.26 -6.77 0.88
CA MET A 39 -5.83 -7.12 1.00
C MET A 39 -5.04 -6.61 -0.21
N GLY A 40 -5.53 -6.84 -1.43
CA GLY A 40 -4.89 -6.34 -2.63
C GLY A 40 -4.80 -4.81 -2.65
N ALA A 41 -5.89 -4.13 -2.29
CA ALA A 41 -5.92 -2.67 -2.13
C ALA A 41 -4.88 -2.17 -1.12
N ALA A 42 -4.76 -2.84 0.04
CA ALA A 42 -3.80 -2.50 1.09
C ALA A 42 -2.34 -2.71 0.63
N LEU A 43 -2.05 -3.77 -0.12
CA LEU A 43 -0.72 -4.02 -0.68
C LEU A 43 -0.30 -2.94 -1.68
N ILE A 44 -1.21 -2.53 -2.58
CA ILE A 44 -0.96 -1.43 -3.52
C ILE A 44 -0.71 -0.14 -2.75
N ALA A 45 -1.59 0.18 -1.80
CA ALA A 45 -1.48 1.37 -0.96
C ALA A 45 -0.12 1.41 -0.23
N GLY A 46 0.25 0.33 0.47
CA GLY A 46 1.52 0.24 1.19
C GLY A 46 2.74 0.34 0.28
N ALA A 47 2.70 -0.29 -0.90
CA ALA A 47 3.76 -0.24 -1.88
C ALA A 47 4.04 1.17 -2.40
N VAL A 48 2.99 1.94 -2.67
CA VAL A 48 3.11 3.31 -3.19
C VAL A 48 3.80 4.22 -2.18
N VAL A 49 3.41 4.09 -0.91
CA VAL A 49 3.95 4.90 0.19
C VAL A 49 5.43 4.63 0.37
N HIS A 50 5.84 3.36 0.33
CA HIS A 50 7.23 2.98 0.58
C HIS A 50 8.07 2.88 -0.70
N TYR A 51 7.49 3.13 -1.88
CA TYR A 51 8.19 3.11 -3.16
C TYR A 51 9.52 3.87 -3.15
N PRO A 52 9.62 5.07 -2.55
CA PRO A 52 10.88 5.80 -2.53
C PRO A 52 12.00 5.15 -1.70
N ILE A 53 11.66 4.28 -0.75
CA ILE A 53 12.63 3.63 0.16
C ILE A 53 13.34 2.48 -0.57
N ASN A 54 12.57 1.64 -1.27
CA ASN A 54 13.11 0.54 -2.07
C ASN A 54 12.22 0.32 -3.32
N PRO A 55 12.48 1.07 -4.41
CA PRO A 55 11.63 1.06 -5.60
C PRO A 55 11.40 -0.33 -6.19
N SER A 56 12.44 -1.16 -6.23
CA SER A 56 12.38 -2.51 -6.79
C SER A 56 11.46 -3.42 -5.96
N LEU A 57 11.65 -3.46 -4.64
CA LEU A 57 10.83 -4.29 -3.75
C LEU A 57 9.38 -3.85 -3.78
N TYR A 58 9.12 -2.55 -3.65
CA TYR A 58 7.77 -2.03 -3.59
C TYR A 58 7.07 -2.01 -4.94
N ALA A 59 7.79 -1.95 -6.07
CA ALA A 59 7.21 -2.23 -7.38
C ALA A 59 6.69 -3.67 -7.48
N ILE A 60 7.46 -4.65 -6.97
CA ILE A 60 7.03 -6.06 -6.92
C ILE A 60 5.79 -6.20 -6.04
N ILE A 61 5.81 -5.63 -4.83
CA ILE A 61 4.64 -5.67 -3.92
C ILE A 61 3.41 -5.02 -4.56
N CYS A 62 3.58 -3.91 -5.29
CA CYS A 62 2.50 -3.26 -6.02
C CYS A 62 1.88 -4.19 -7.07
N VAL A 63 2.72 -4.87 -7.88
CA VAL A 63 2.27 -5.82 -8.89
C VAL A 63 1.53 -7.00 -8.25
N VAL A 64 2.08 -7.59 -7.18
CA VAL A 64 1.42 -8.66 -6.42
C VAL A 64 0.08 -8.18 -5.86
N GLY A 65 0.05 -6.99 -5.27
CA GLY A 65 -1.17 -6.36 -4.77
C GLY A 65 -2.23 -6.17 -5.85
N ALA A 66 -1.84 -5.73 -7.05
CA ALA A 66 -2.73 -5.59 -8.20
C ALA A 66 -3.31 -6.94 -8.66
N PHE A 67 -2.52 -8.01 -8.67
CA PHE A 67 -3.02 -9.36 -8.96
C PHE A 67 -4.01 -9.87 -7.92
N VAL A 68 -3.70 -9.71 -6.62
CA VAL A 68 -4.59 -10.10 -5.52
C VAL A 68 -5.90 -9.29 -5.58
N PHE A 69 -5.80 -7.99 -5.84
CA PHE A 69 -6.93 -7.08 -6.00
C PHE A 69 -7.83 -7.47 -7.18
N LEU A 70 -7.23 -7.80 -8.32
CA LEU A 70 -7.94 -8.28 -9.50
C LEU A 70 -8.68 -9.58 -9.19
N LEU A 71 -8.04 -10.53 -8.50
CA LEU A 71 -8.66 -11.78 -8.12
C LEU A 71 -9.84 -11.57 -7.16
N GLY A 72 -9.69 -10.70 -6.15
CA GLY A 72 -10.76 -10.31 -5.26
C GLY A 72 -11.93 -9.64 -6.00
N THR A 73 -11.63 -8.78 -6.96
CA THR A 73 -12.64 -8.15 -7.82
C THR A 73 -13.36 -9.18 -8.68
N ILE A 74 -12.65 -10.14 -9.27
CA ILE A 74 -13.26 -11.21 -10.07
C ILE A 74 -14.22 -12.05 -9.22
N VAL A 75 -13.76 -12.45 -8.03
CA VAL A 75 -14.60 -13.21 -7.09
C VAL A 75 -15.84 -12.40 -6.72
N ASN A 76 -15.68 -11.14 -6.31
CA ASN A 76 -16.80 -10.33 -5.83
C ASN A 76 -17.80 -9.97 -6.94
N GLU A 77 -17.32 -9.67 -8.14
CA GLU A 77 -18.12 -9.08 -9.22
C GLU A 77 -18.64 -10.11 -10.24
N PHE A 78 -17.91 -11.21 -10.47
CA PHE A 78 -18.32 -12.20 -11.47
C PHE A 78 -18.76 -13.54 -10.88
N VAL A 79 -18.19 -13.93 -9.74
CA VAL A 79 -18.58 -15.18 -9.06
C VAL A 79 -19.70 -14.89 -8.06
N LEU A 80 -19.63 -13.74 -7.38
CA LEU A 80 -20.52 -13.41 -6.28
C LEU A 80 -21.63 -12.41 -6.60
N SER A 81 -21.65 -11.76 -7.76
CA SER A 81 -22.77 -10.90 -8.16
C SER A 81 -23.74 -11.63 -9.09
N ASP A 82 -25.04 -11.33 -8.95
CA ASP A 82 -26.09 -11.94 -9.79
C ASP A 82 -26.20 -11.29 -11.17
N GLU A 83 -25.70 -10.06 -11.30
CA GLU A 83 -25.58 -9.32 -12.55
C GLU A 83 -24.10 -9.30 -12.97
N ARG A 84 -23.80 -9.82 -14.16
CA ARG A 84 -22.43 -9.80 -14.69
C ARG A 84 -22.20 -8.47 -15.41
N PRO A 85 -21.28 -7.61 -14.96
CA PRO A 85 -20.96 -6.40 -15.71
C PRO A 85 -20.35 -6.75 -17.07
N ALA A 86 -20.58 -5.88 -18.06
CA ALA A 86 -19.90 -5.99 -19.34
C ALA A 86 -18.38 -5.84 -19.15
N LEU A 87 -17.56 -6.50 -19.99
CA LEU A 87 -16.10 -6.51 -19.83
C LEU A 87 -15.49 -5.10 -19.65
N GLY A 88 -15.96 -4.11 -20.42
CA GLY A 88 -15.51 -2.72 -20.30
C GLY A 88 -15.87 -2.06 -18.96
N GLN A 89 -17.03 -2.38 -18.39
CA GLN A 89 -17.44 -1.90 -17.06
C GLN A 89 -16.59 -2.54 -15.97
N ALA A 90 -16.27 -3.83 -16.09
CA ALA A 90 -15.40 -4.52 -15.14
C ALA A 90 -13.97 -3.97 -15.16
N VAL A 91 -13.40 -3.72 -16.35
CA VAL A 91 -12.07 -3.10 -16.48
C VAL A 91 -12.07 -1.70 -15.85
N SER A 92 -13.09 -0.90 -16.12
CA SER A 92 -13.24 0.44 -15.52
C SER A 92 -13.37 0.37 -13.99
N LEU A 93 -14.15 -0.59 -13.46
CA LEU A 93 -14.33 -0.79 -12.03
C LEU A 93 -13.01 -1.20 -11.35
N VAL A 94 -12.24 -2.09 -11.95
CA VAL A 94 -10.90 -2.46 -11.48
C VAL A 94 -9.99 -1.23 -11.49
N ALA A 95 -9.88 -0.53 -12.62
CA ALA A 95 -9.01 0.62 -12.77
C ALA A 95 -9.30 1.71 -11.73
N PHE A 96 -10.57 2.09 -11.57
CA PHE A 96 -10.95 3.10 -10.56
C PHE A 96 -10.80 2.61 -9.13
N SER A 97 -10.96 1.32 -8.87
CA SER A 97 -10.70 0.79 -7.54
C SER A 97 -9.21 0.75 -7.18
N LEU A 98 -8.34 0.45 -8.16
CA LEU A 98 -6.89 0.57 -8.01
C LEU A 98 -6.50 2.03 -7.75
N LEU A 99 -7.03 2.96 -8.55
CA LEU A 99 -6.79 4.40 -8.39
C LEU A 99 -7.26 4.91 -7.02
N LEU A 100 -8.42 4.43 -6.56
CA LEU A 100 -8.97 4.75 -5.24
C LEU A 100 -8.05 4.23 -4.12
N SER A 101 -7.61 2.97 -4.24
CA SER A 101 -6.69 2.34 -3.27
C SER A 101 -5.35 3.08 -3.21
N PHE A 102 -4.83 3.50 -4.36
CA PHE A 102 -3.63 4.31 -4.47
C PHE A 102 -3.80 5.65 -3.76
N GLY A 103 -4.90 6.37 -4.01
CA GLY A 103 -5.19 7.64 -3.36
C GLY A 103 -5.32 7.51 -1.84
N VAL A 104 -6.01 6.48 -1.35
CA VAL A 104 -6.11 6.18 0.09
C VAL A 104 -4.73 5.84 0.68
N GLY A 105 -3.90 5.09 -0.04
CA GLY A 105 -2.52 4.80 0.34
C GLY A 105 -1.68 6.06 0.50
N LEU A 106 -1.75 6.99 -0.46
CA LEU A 106 -1.06 8.28 -0.36
C LEU A 106 -1.50 9.09 0.86
N VAL A 107 -2.80 9.13 1.17
CA VAL A 107 -3.31 9.81 2.38
C VAL A 107 -2.73 9.18 3.64
N GLY A 108 -2.89 7.86 3.79
CA GLY A 108 -2.42 7.12 4.96
C GLY A 108 -0.91 7.22 5.14
N GLY A 109 -0.15 7.01 4.08
CA GLY A 109 1.31 7.07 4.10
C GLY A 109 1.86 8.47 4.33
N GLY A 110 1.26 9.50 3.71
CA GLY A 110 1.64 10.89 3.96
C GLY A 110 1.45 11.26 5.43
N ILE A 111 0.34 10.85 6.05
CA ILE A 111 0.13 11.10 7.48
C ILE A 111 1.11 10.30 8.35
N GLN A 112 1.31 9.01 8.05
CA GLN A 112 2.16 8.11 8.84
C GLN A 112 3.64 8.48 8.80
N HIS A 113 4.12 8.92 7.64
CA HIS A 113 5.53 9.26 7.43
C HIS A 113 5.80 10.76 7.53
N PHE A 114 4.87 11.53 8.10
CA PHE A 114 4.99 12.98 8.16
C PHE A 114 6.19 13.43 8.98
N GLU A 115 6.45 12.80 10.13
CA GLU A 115 7.60 13.18 10.97
C GLU A 115 8.94 12.87 10.30
N GLN A 116 9.00 11.81 9.49
CA GLN A 116 10.22 11.39 8.79
C GLN A 116 10.46 12.21 7.53
N PHE A 117 9.40 12.54 6.78
CA PHE A 117 9.49 13.23 5.49
C PHE A 117 8.42 14.34 5.35
N PRO A 118 8.47 15.40 6.18
CA PRO A 118 7.37 16.34 6.34
C PRO A 118 6.99 17.07 5.04
N GLU A 119 7.97 17.56 4.27
CA GLU A 119 7.70 18.23 2.99
C GLU A 119 7.04 17.31 1.95
N ARG A 120 7.48 16.06 1.88
CA ARG A 120 6.95 15.07 0.94
C ARG A 120 5.54 14.65 1.34
N SER A 121 5.36 14.36 2.60
CA SER A 121 4.09 13.95 3.19
C SER A 121 3.04 15.03 3.08
N ALA A 122 3.43 16.30 3.26
CA ALA A 122 2.55 17.43 3.01
C ALA A 122 1.93 17.34 1.60
N TRP A 123 2.69 16.93 0.56
CA TRP A 123 2.19 16.90 -0.83
C TRP A 123 1.40 15.63 -1.12
N MET A 124 1.87 14.50 -0.58
CA MET A 124 1.24 13.20 -0.80
C MET A 124 -0.19 13.16 -0.27
N THR A 125 -0.45 13.66 0.93
CA THR A 125 -1.77 13.60 1.56
C THR A 125 -2.89 14.29 0.75
N PRO A 126 -2.79 15.58 0.36
CA PRO A 126 -3.82 16.25 -0.42
C PRO A 126 -3.93 15.68 -1.85
N ILE A 127 -2.82 15.27 -2.47
CA ILE A 127 -2.88 14.59 -3.79
C ILE A 127 -3.66 13.28 -3.66
N GLY A 128 -3.40 12.49 -2.62
CA GLY A 128 -4.12 11.26 -2.32
C GLY A 128 -5.62 11.49 -2.10
N LEU A 129 -5.99 12.56 -1.39
CA LEU A 129 -7.39 12.92 -1.14
C LEU A 129 -8.13 13.27 -2.44
N LEU A 130 -7.52 14.11 -3.29
CA LEU A 130 -8.11 14.49 -4.57
C LEU A 130 -8.21 13.30 -5.52
N MET A 131 -7.15 12.50 -5.61
CA MET A 131 -7.09 11.31 -6.46
C MET A 131 -8.11 10.25 -6.04
N SER A 132 -8.26 9.98 -4.74
CA SER A 132 -9.27 9.07 -4.21
C SER A 132 -10.69 9.57 -4.46
N TYR A 133 -10.95 10.87 -4.33
CA TYR A 133 -12.26 11.44 -4.67
C TYR A 133 -12.60 11.28 -6.16
N VAL A 134 -11.68 11.62 -7.06
CA VAL A 134 -11.87 11.43 -8.50
C VAL A 134 -12.14 9.96 -8.83
N ALA A 135 -11.36 9.05 -8.24
CA ALA A 135 -11.53 7.62 -8.42
C ALA A 135 -12.90 7.13 -7.90
N PHE A 136 -13.33 7.61 -6.74
CA PHE A 136 -14.64 7.30 -6.16
C PHE A 136 -15.77 7.74 -7.08
N VAL A 137 -15.75 8.99 -7.54
CA VAL A 137 -16.79 9.53 -8.43
C VAL A 137 -16.81 8.76 -9.75
N ALA A 138 -15.65 8.47 -10.32
CA ALA A 138 -15.55 7.73 -11.57
C ALA A 138 -16.04 6.27 -11.45
N LYS A 139 -15.79 5.63 -10.30
CA LYS A 139 -16.27 4.27 -9.99
C LYS A 139 -17.79 4.21 -9.81
N ASP A 140 -18.37 5.13 -9.03
CA ASP A 140 -19.75 5.00 -8.53
C ASP A 140 -20.80 5.69 -9.42
N SER A 141 -20.41 6.72 -10.17
CA SER A 141 -21.38 7.67 -10.71
C SER A 141 -22.13 7.24 -11.97
N LYS A 142 -21.92 6.03 -12.50
CA LYS A 142 -22.51 5.55 -13.79
C LYS A 142 -22.41 6.61 -14.92
N GLY A 143 -21.30 7.34 -14.99
CA GLY A 143 -21.09 8.41 -15.99
C GLY A 143 -21.58 9.81 -15.59
N ARG A 144 -22.01 10.05 -14.35
CA ARG A 144 -22.31 11.42 -13.85
C ARG A 144 -21.04 12.15 -13.40
N TRP A 145 -20.19 12.50 -14.37
CA TRP A 145 -19.00 13.34 -14.16
C TRP A 145 -19.31 14.72 -13.56
N ARG A 146 -20.58 15.14 -13.59
CA ARG A 146 -21.09 16.36 -12.93
C ARG A 146 -20.82 16.37 -11.42
N HIS A 147 -20.64 15.21 -10.78
CA HIS A 147 -20.28 15.16 -9.36
C HIS A 147 -18.87 15.71 -9.07
N LEU A 148 -17.95 15.71 -10.05
CA LEU A 148 -16.63 16.31 -9.90
C LEU A 148 -16.67 17.83 -9.69
N VAL A 149 -17.76 18.49 -10.08
CA VAL A 149 -17.98 19.94 -9.92
C VAL A 149 -19.11 20.25 -8.93
N SER A 150 -19.42 19.29 -8.06
CA SER A 150 -20.45 19.46 -7.03
C SER A 150 -19.96 20.37 -5.89
N PRO A 151 -20.87 20.97 -5.09
CA PRO A 151 -20.47 21.66 -3.87
C PRO A 151 -19.69 20.74 -2.91
N PHE A 152 -19.97 19.43 -2.93
CA PHE A 152 -19.19 18.46 -2.17
C PHE A 152 -17.74 18.35 -2.69
N ALA A 153 -17.54 18.36 -4.02
CA ALA A 153 -16.20 18.41 -4.60
C ALA A 153 -15.44 19.68 -4.16
N ALA A 154 -16.12 20.83 -4.10
CA ALA A 154 -15.53 22.06 -3.59
C ALA A 154 -15.08 21.92 -2.13
N VAL A 155 -15.89 21.28 -1.28
CA VAL A 155 -15.50 20.96 0.10
C VAL A 155 -14.27 20.07 0.15
N VAL A 156 -14.18 19.03 -0.68
CA VAL A 156 -13.00 18.16 -0.76
C VAL A 156 -11.75 18.95 -1.16
N VAL A 157 -11.87 19.87 -2.13
CA VAL A 157 -10.76 20.76 -2.55
C VAL A 157 -10.33 21.69 -1.42
N VAL A 158 -11.28 22.28 -0.70
CA VAL A 158 -10.99 23.13 0.47
C VAL A 158 -10.27 22.33 1.54
N ILE A 159 -10.74 21.13 1.87
CA ILE A 159 -10.07 20.24 2.82
C ILE A 159 -8.65 19.92 2.34
N ALA A 160 -8.47 19.55 1.07
CA ALA A 160 -7.14 19.29 0.51
C ALA A 160 -6.21 20.50 0.64
N ALA A 161 -6.71 21.71 0.35
CA ALA A 161 -5.94 22.94 0.48
C ALA A 161 -5.58 23.26 1.94
N LEU A 162 -6.51 23.08 2.87
CA LEU A 162 -6.26 23.26 4.30
C LEU A 162 -5.28 22.23 4.85
N THR A 163 -5.39 20.97 4.43
CA THR A 163 -4.45 19.91 4.77
C THR A 163 -3.06 20.23 4.25
N TRP A 164 -2.94 20.65 2.99
CA TRP A 164 -1.67 21.10 2.40
C TRP A 164 -1.06 22.23 3.23
N LEU A 165 -1.81 23.33 3.43
CA LEU A 165 -1.34 24.49 4.19
C LEU A 165 -0.94 24.13 5.62
N GLY A 166 -1.76 23.35 6.32
CA GLY A 166 -1.49 22.92 7.69
C GLY A 166 -0.25 22.04 7.80
N MET A 167 -0.10 21.06 6.92
CA MET A 167 1.07 20.19 6.90
C MET A 167 2.33 20.94 6.46
N THR A 168 2.26 21.85 5.50
CA THR A 168 3.42 22.69 5.12
C THR A 168 3.84 23.63 6.26
N ALA A 169 2.88 24.24 6.96
CA ALA A 169 3.19 25.08 8.12
C ALA A 169 3.88 24.28 9.24
N LEU A 170 3.39 23.06 9.51
CA LEU A 170 3.96 22.16 10.51
C LEU A 170 5.31 21.57 10.08
N ALA A 171 5.52 21.35 8.78
CA ALA A 171 6.81 20.96 8.23
C ALA A 171 7.88 22.03 8.51
N GLY A 172 7.51 23.30 8.32
CA GLY A 172 8.39 24.44 8.60
C GLY A 172 8.85 24.52 10.06
N THR A 173 8.00 24.13 11.02
CA THR A 173 8.39 24.12 12.44
C THR A 173 9.38 22.99 12.76
N ILE A 174 9.18 21.78 12.20
CA ILE A 174 10.08 20.64 12.39
C ILE A 174 11.46 20.93 11.79
N SER A 175 11.52 21.57 10.62
CA SER A 175 12.79 21.95 9.99
C SER A 175 13.53 23.06 10.74
N SER A 176 12.82 23.96 11.43
CA SER A 176 13.42 25.09 12.14
C SER A 176 14.10 24.69 13.45
N ASP A 177 13.55 23.72 14.18
CA ASP A 177 14.14 23.21 15.43
C ASP A 177 15.45 22.44 15.19
N GLY A 178 15.68 21.93 13.97
CA GLY A 178 16.88 21.16 13.60
C GLY A 178 18.12 21.98 13.20
N HIS A 179 18.08 23.31 13.20
CA HIS A 179 19.19 24.18 12.75
C HIS A 179 19.77 25.10 13.84
N SER A 180 19.61 24.75 15.12
CA SER A 180 20.22 25.48 16.24
C SER A 180 21.50 24.81 16.78
N HIS A 181 22.53 24.65 15.93
CA HIS A 181 23.87 24.28 16.39
C HIS A 181 24.89 25.39 16.08
N ASP A 182 25.01 26.27 17.08
CA ASP A 182 26.26 26.74 17.71
C ASP A 182 27.53 26.77 16.84
N HIS A 183 27.84 27.96 16.29
CA HIS A 183 29.18 28.31 15.85
C HIS A 183 29.79 29.29 16.86
N GLY A 184 30.39 28.74 17.92
CA GLY A 184 30.97 29.53 19.00
C GLY A 184 32.18 28.90 19.66
N SER A 185 33.28 28.66 18.93
CA SER A 185 34.64 28.98 19.39
C SER A 185 35.71 28.48 18.41
N THR A 186 36.32 29.43 17.73
CA THR A 186 37.66 29.34 17.16
C THR A 186 38.68 29.04 18.27
N THR A 187 39.34 27.88 18.22
CA THR A 187 40.66 27.72 18.85
C THR A 187 41.63 27.29 17.76
N GLN A 188 42.37 28.28 17.27
CA GLN A 188 43.62 28.09 16.54
C GLN A 188 44.67 27.53 17.50
N THR A 189 45.33 26.44 17.13
CA THR A 189 46.63 26.04 17.69
C THR A 189 47.62 25.94 16.54
N PRO A 190 48.73 26.71 16.55
CA PRO A 190 49.79 26.64 15.53
C PRO A 190 51.00 25.80 16.00
N ALA A 191 51.60 25.03 15.07
CA ALA A 191 53.00 24.57 15.05
C ALA A 191 53.23 23.84 13.70
N GLU A 192 53.88 24.40 12.66
CA GLU A 192 55.34 24.58 12.43
C GLU A 192 56.06 23.21 12.20
N SER A 193 56.17 22.74 10.94
CA SER A 193 57.31 22.81 9.99
C SER A 193 58.32 21.65 10.09
N ASP A 194 58.49 20.82 9.05
CA ASP A 194 59.73 20.80 8.23
C ASP A 194 59.76 19.78 7.06
N GLN A 195 60.24 20.31 5.92
CA GLN A 195 60.94 19.85 4.71
C GLN A 195 61.05 18.36 4.25
N ALA A 196 60.90 18.20 2.91
CA ALA A 196 61.31 17.09 2.00
C ALA A 196 62.83 17.18 1.64
N PRO A 197 63.52 16.31 0.83
CA PRO A 197 63.14 15.93 -0.56
C PRO A 197 63.70 14.61 -1.20
N ALA A 198 63.33 14.39 -2.47
CA ALA A 198 64.05 13.74 -3.60
C ALA A 198 63.99 12.20 -3.79
N GLU A 199 63.34 11.71 -4.88
CA GLU A 199 63.94 11.20 -6.16
C GLU A 199 64.40 9.72 -6.06
N GLN A 200 64.20 8.75 -6.97
CA GLN A 200 64.12 8.67 -8.44
C GLN A 200 63.73 7.21 -8.83
N GLY A 201 63.18 6.98 -10.04
CA GLY A 201 63.43 5.75 -10.81
C GLY A 201 62.25 4.80 -11.15
N GLN A 202 61.56 5.07 -12.26
CA GLN A 202 61.05 4.03 -13.20
C GLN A 202 62.05 4.00 -14.39
N PRO A 203 62.16 2.93 -15.25
CA PRO A 203 61.02 2.22 -15.86
C PRO A 203 61.24 0.73 -16.27
N THR A 204 60.17 0.13 -16.84
CA THR A 204 60.17 -0.99 -17.84
C THR A 204 60.49 -2.41 -17.30
N ARG A 205 59.87 -3.54 -17.70
CA ARG A 205 59.17 -3.96 -18.93
C ARG A 205 58.51 -5.34 -18.67
N ALA A 206 57.28 -5.57 -19.14
CA ALA A 206 56.75 -6.92 -19.44
C ALA A 206 57.05 -7.25 -20.91
N PRO A 207 57.20 -8.52 -21.35
CA PRO A 207 56.02 -9.31 -21.80
C PRO A 207 56.12 -10.87 -21.78
N ALA A 208 54.96 -11.51 -21.98
CA ALA A 208 54.69 -12.87 -22.54
C ALA A 208 55.23 -14.11 -21.77
N GLY A 209 54.53 -15.22 -21.54
CA GLY A 209 53.27 -15.81 -22.01
C GLY A 209 53.47 -17.33 -22.11
N GLN A 210 52.55 -18.19 -21.65
CA GLN A 210 52.29 -19.57 -22.17
C GLN A 210 51.25 -20.38 -21.35
N ASN A 211 50.17 -20.79 -22.04
CA ASN A 211 49.57 -22.13 -22.16
C ASN A 211 49.04 -22.93 -20.93
N ASN A 212 47.70 -22.84 -20.73
CA ASN A 212 46.63 -23.86 -20.52
C ASN A 212 46.87 -25.31 -19.95
N PRO A 213 45.82 -25.97 -19.39
CA PRO A 213 45.82 -26.64 -18.07
C PRO A 213 45.68 -28.18 -18.10
N PRO A 214 45.60 -28.85 -16.92
CA PRO A 214 44.71 -30.01 -16.82
C PRO A 214 43.97 -30.23 -15.46
N LYS A 215 42.68 -30.60 -15.62
CA LYS A 215 41.96 -31.76 -15.04
C LYS A 215 41.46 -31.77 -13.57
N ALA A 216 40.16 -32.01 -13.44
CA ALA A 216 39.38 -32.26 -12.21
C ALA A 216 39.59 -33.67 -11.59
N PRO A 217 39.12 -33.86 -10.35
CA PRO A 217 38.48 -35.11 -9.96
C PRO A 217 37.09 -34.93 -9.32
N ALA A 218 36.32 -36.01 -9.40
CA ALA A 218 34.90 -36.14 -9.11
C ALA A 218 34.55 -36.36 -7.62
N GLY A 219 33.40 -35.81 -7.23
CA GLY A 219 32.30 -36.45 -6.46
C GLY A 219 32.57 -37.10 -5.09
N GLN A 220 31.90 -36.59 -4.05
CA GLN A 220 31.16 -37.43 -3.08
C GLN A 220 30.15 -36.61 -2.25
N ASN A 221 28.90 -37.10 -2.26
CA ASN A 221 27.75 -36.58 -1.51
C ASN A 221 27.82 -37.02 -0.03
N ASN A 222 27.39 -36.15 0.91
CA ASN A 222 26.73 -36.57 2.15
C ASN A 222 25.88 -35.43 2.76
N PRO A 223 24.69 -35.72 3.34
CA PRO A 223 23.72 -34.72 3.83
C PRO A 223 23.96 -34.28 5.30
N PRO A 224 23.35 -33.16 5.75
CA PRO A 224 23.51 -32.66 7.11
C PRO A 224 22.65 -33.40 8.14
N LYS A 225 23.30 -33.68 9.28
CA LYS A 225 22.83 -34.44 10.46
C LYS A 225 21.93 -33.57 11.37
N ALA A 226 20.76 -34.07 11.75
CA ALA A 226 19.88 -33.49 12.78
C ALA A 226 20.46 -33.73 14.20
N PRO A 227 20.23 -32.83 15.18
CA PRO A 227 20.55 -33.10 16.58
C PRO A 227 19.40 -33.81 17.30
N ALA A 228 19.77 -34.85 18.06
CA ALA A 228 18.90 -35.63 18.93
C ALA A 228 18.64 -34.93 20.28
N ALA A 229 17.49 -35.26 20.88
CA ALA A 229 17.06 -34.88 22.22
C ALA A 229 17.94 -35.47 23.34
N PRO A 230 17.91 -34.90 24.56
CA PRO A 230 18.30 -35.62 25.77
C PRO A 230 17.09 -36.04 26.62
N GLU A 231 16.98 -37.34 26.90
CA GLU A 231 16.45 -37.86 28.17
C GLU A 231 17.52 -37.57 29.25
N GLY A 232 17.27 -37.13 30.48
CA GLY A 232 16.37 -37.65 31.49
C GLY A 232 17.20 -37.77 32.79
N GLY A 233 16.76 -37.16 33.90
CA GLY A 233 17.46 -37.25 35.19
C GLY A 233 16.96 -36.21 36.19
N GLY A 234 16.02 -36.60 37.06
CA GLY A 234 15.39 -35.73 38.05
C GLY A 234 16.19 -35.57 39.34
N HIS A 235 15.82 -34.56 40.15
CA HIS A 235 15.83 -34.61 41.61
C HIS A 235 14.89 -33.53 42.20
N SER A 236 13.94 -34.03 42.98
CA SER A 236 13.21 -33.50 44.15
C SER A 236 13.31 -32.02 44.57
N SER A 237 12.12 -31.41 44.74
CA SER A 237 11.58 -30.74 45.94
C SER A 237 12.51 -29.88 46.80
N HIS A 238 12.19 -28.60 46.98
CA HIS A 238 11.93 -28.01 48.31
C HIS A 238 11.19 -26.67 48.20
N SER A 239 10.18 -26.54 49.05
CA SER A 239 9.39 -25.36 49.40
C SER A 239 10.23 -24.29 50.10
N HIS A 240 9.93 -23.02 49.87
CA HIS A 240 9.62 -21.98 50.87
C HIS A 240 9.26 -20.65 50.17
#